data_AF-A0A6C0AQU8-F1
#
_entry.id   AF-A0A6C0AQU8-F1
#
_cell.length_a   1.000
_cell.length_b   1.000
_cell.length_c   1.000
_cell.angle_alpha   90.00
_cell.angle_beta   90.00
_cell.angle_gamma   90.00
#
_symmetry.space_group_name_H-M   'P 1'
#
loop_
_entity.id
_entity.type
_entity.pdbx_description
1 polymer ?
#
loop_
_entity_poly.entity_id
_entity_poly.type
_entity_poly.pdbx_seq_one_letter_code
_entity_poly.pdbx_strand_id
1 'polypeptide(L)'
;MTNTKRKINRYNKTKINRHNKTKINRHNKTKINRHNKTKINRHNKTKKNIPLSITHVYNKNDTDKTNEKRLSCFLTDNNRIKNFTFNLFYYILQYWKKNTHLKWFSIIRHSLIEKIDGKIILKIGFTDCELNKIIQFINNKEHKQFLLYLEDKFLKVTSCINYLCEPEYTIYHVNFNKELQVKFLKQLKNYMFTTDITWKDIMNTYKLLKNNEERNLYNFFIFDFIYASDDINSVYRQNLSNMSFFRERLSKLNHSKNNFFKLNTCKKSIVDDNFNEYGIYNSTEKYKINKNSPYYKIMTEHNKNILSGPSGSTALLYITLFQFYKVPFTYKNKILLLGMIIADYVPLWHTISEILLLAYPEIEDKNIPKFTLNTNPVIYAINLFKKFIQ
;
A
#
# COMPACT_ATOMS: atom_id res chain seq x y z
N MET A 1 -17.93 -81.78 11.16
CA MET A 1 -17.72 -82.79 12.22
C MET A 1 -16.81 -82.17 13.28
N THR A 2 -17.36 -81.44 14.25
CA THR A 2 -17.89 -81.86 15.57
C THR A 2 -16.86 -81.82 16.70
N ASN A 3 -17.13 -80.88 17.63
CA ASN A 3 -16.82 -80.82 19.06
C ASN A 3 -15.34 -80.71 19.49
N THR A 4 -14.97 -79.86 20.45
CA THR A 4 -15.57 -79.77 21.79
C THR A 4 -15.30 -78.42 22.49
N LYS A 5 -16.27 -78.01 23.31
CA LYS A 5 -16.32 -76.82 24.18
C LYS A 5 -15.25 -76.81 25.29
N ARG A 6 -14.79 -75.61 25.69
CA ARG A 6 -14.63 -75.28 27.13
C ARG A 6 -14.77 -73.77 27.39
N LYS A 7 -15.77 -73.41 28.20
CA LYS A 7 -15.95 -72.10 28.85
C LYS A 7 -15.19 -72.08 30.18
N ILE A 8 -14.52 -70.98 30.53
CA ILE A 8 -14.33 -70.54 31.92
C ILE A 8 -14.44 -69.00 31.99
N ASN A 9 -15.36 -68.52 32.82
CA ASN A 9 -15.51 -67.13 33.25
C ASN A 9 -14.61 -66.86 34.46
N ARG A 10 -14.07 -65.63 34.61
CA ARG A 10 -14.04 -64.95 35.92
C ARG A 10 -13.84 -63.43 35.79
N TYR A 11 -14.80 -62.73 36.39
CA TYR A 11 -14.84 -61.29 36.67
C TYR A 11 -13.75 -60.87 37.66
N ASN A 12 -13.28 -59.62 37.56
CA ASN A 12 -13.01 -58.80 38.75
C ASN A 12 -13.36 -57.33 38.48
N LYS A 13 -14.36 -56.86 39.23
CA LYS A 13 -14.75 -55.46 39.41
C LYS A 13 -13.88 -54.85 40.50
N THR A 14 -13.39 -53.62 40.31
CA THR A 14 -12.96 -52.76 41.42
C THR A 14 -13.78 -51.49 41.43
N LYS A 15 -14.63 -51.37 42.45
CA LYS A 15 -15.29 -50.12 42.88
C LYS A 15 -14.29 -49.36 43.76
N ILE A 16 -14.19 -48.04 43.58
CA ILE A 16 -13.69 -47.14 44.63
C ILE A 16 -14.72 -46.02 44.80
N ASN A 17 -15.42 -46.08 45.93
CA ASN A 17 -16.18 -44.98 46.51
C ASN A 17 -15.29 -44.29 47.55
N ARG A 18 -15.22 -42.95 47.54
CA ARG A 18 -14.94 -42.18 48.77
C ARG A 18 -15.58 -40.79 48.68
N HIS A 19 -16.71 -40.67 49.37
CA HIS A 19 -17.22 -39.40 49.88
C HIS A 19 -16.33 -38.93 51.03
N ASN A 20 -16.06 -37.64 51.10
CA ASN A 20 -15.92 -36.96 52.40
C ASN A 20 -16.59 -35.58 52.29
N LYS A 21 -17.70 -35.44 53.03
CA LYS A 21 -18.35 -34.18 53.36
C LYS A 21 -17.68 -33.64 54.62
N THR A 22 -17.32 -32.37 54.63
CA THR A 22 -17.11 -31.61 55.87
C THR A 22 -17.94 -30.35 55.78
N LYS A 23 -18.99 -30.29 56.60
CA LYS A 23 -19.72 -29.06 56.94
C LYS A 23 -18.93 -28.35 58.04
N ILE A 24 -18.68 -27.06 57.87
CA ILE A 24 -18.42 -26.14 58.99
C ILE A 24 -19.29 -24.91 58.77
N ASN A 25 -20.19 -24.68 59.72
CA ASN A 25 -20.98 -23.47 59.87
C ASN A 25 -20.60 -22.87 61.22
N ARG A 26 -20.11 -21.62 61.24
CA ARG A 26 -20.58 -20.59 62.19
C ARG A 26 -19.94 -19.23 61.94
N HIS A 27 -20.82 -18.23 61.99
CA HIS A 27 -20.59 -16.81 61.99
C HIS A 27 -19.62 -16.37 63.09
N ASN A 28 -18.74 -15.41 62.76
CA ASN A 28 -18.43 -14.32 63.67
C ASN A 28 -18.26 -13.02 62.88
N LYS A 29 -18.97 -11.99 63.35
CA LYS A 29 -18.93 -10.61 62.85
C LYS A 29 -17.62 -9.98 63.33
N THR A 30 -16.82 -9.49 62.39
CA THR A 30 -15.82 -8.45 62.66
C THR A 30 -15.90 -7.42 61.54
N LYS A 31 -16.40 -6.22 61.89
CA LYS A 31 -16.31 -5.01 61.07
C LYS A 31 -14.82 -4.70 60.89
N ILE A 32 -14.31 -4.85 59.67
CA ILE A 32 -13.02 -4.27 59.28
C ILE A 32 -13.34 -3.15 58.30
N ASN A 33 -13.27 -1.91 58.80
CA ASN A 33 -13.15 -0.73 57.97
C ASN A 33 -11.76 -0.76 57.31
N ARG A 34 -11.72 -1.06 56.01
CA ARG A 34 -10.59 -0.67 55.16
C ARG A 34 -11.10 0.01 53.90
N HIS A 35 -11.08 1.33 53.95
CA HIS A 35 -10.92 2.16 52.77
C HIS A 35 -9.66 1.73 52.04
N ASN A 36 -9.83 1.22 50.83
CA ASN A 36 -9.03 1.60 49.67
C ASN A 36 -9.76 1.12 48.42
N LYS A 37 -10.50 2.04 47.79
CA LYS A 37 -10.97 1.88 46.42
C LYS A 37 -9.77 1.98 45.48
N THR A 38 -9.00 0.89 45.33
CA THR A 38 -8.26 0.70 44.10
C THR A 38 -9.27 0.25 43.05
N LYS A 39 -9.76 1.22 42.27
CA LYS A 39 -10.34 0.93 40.96
C LYS A 39 -9.27 0.17 40.17
N ILE A 40 -9.40 -1.15 40.13
CA ILE A 40 -8.77 -1.93 39.07
C ILE A 40 -9.52 -1.52 37.81
N ASN A 41 -9.03 -0.46 37.16
CA ASN A 41 -9.34 -0.22 35.76
C ASN A 41 -8.81 -1.45 35.02
N ARG A 42 -9.71 -2.39 34.76
CA ARG A 42 -9.60 -3.28 33.60
C ARG A 42 -9.53 -2.35 32.40
N HIS A 43 -8.31 -1.92 32.05
CA HIS A 43 -8.02 -1.49 30.70
C HIS A 43 -8.43 -2.65 29.82
N ASN A 44 -9.57 -2.50 29.14
CA ASN A 44 -10.01 -3.42 28.12
C ASN A 44 -8.84 -3.65 27.19
N LYS A 45 -8.33 -4.89 27.23
CA LYS A 45 -7.39 -5.43 26.27
C LYS A 45 -8.07 -5.44 24.91
N THR A 46 -7.97 -4.33 24.18
CA THR A 46 -7.91 -4.34 22.72
C THR A 46 -6.45 -4.14 22.31
N LYS A 47 -5.52 -4.85 22.96
CA LYS A 47 -4.20 -5.09 22.37
C LYS A 47 -4.43 -6.01 21.17
N LYS A 48 -4.56 -5.37 20.02
CA LYS A 48 -4.57 -5.91 18.66
C LYS A 48 -3.58 -7.07 18.58
N ASN A 49 -4.02 -8.26 18.14
CA ASN A 49 -3.14 -9.37 17.77
C ASN A 49 -2.44 -9.03 16.45
N ILE A 50 -1.67 -7.94 16.41
CA ILE A 50 -0.69 -7.75 15.34
C ILE A 50 0.36 -8.84 15.60
N PRO A 51 0.66 -9.71 14.63
CA PRO A 51 1.69 -10.71 14.79
C PRO A 51 3.01 -10.04 15.18
N LEU A 52 3.64 -10.48 16.28
CA LEU A 52 4.93 -9.92 16.75
C LEU A 52 6.07 -10.17 15.75
N SER A 53 5.90 -11.15 14.87
CA SER A 53 6.82 -11.45 13.76
C SER A 53 6.02 -11.64 12.49
N ILE A 54 6.60 -11.20 11.37
CA ILE A 54 6.04 -11.38 10.03
C ILE A 54 5.71 -12.85 9.71
N THR A 55 6.44 -13.80 10.31
CA THR A 55 6.20 -15.25 10.10
C THR A 55 4.85 -15.72 10.65
N HIS A 56 4.29 -15.01 11.64
CA HIS A 56 3.00 -15.34 12.25
C HIS A 56 1.81 -14.67 11.54
N VAL A 57 2.07 -13.90 10.47
CA VAL A 57 1.02 -13.26 9.65
C VAL A 57 0.22 -14.29 8.87
N TYR A 58 0.89 -15.31 8.35
CA TYR A 58 0.29 -16.32 7.49
C TYR A 58 -0.32 -17.46 8.32
N ASN A 59 -1.56 -17.82 7.97
CA ASN A 59 -2.23 -18.99 8.48
C ASN A 59 -2.81 -19.78 7.30
N LYS A 60 -2.40 -21.05 7.18
CA LYS A 60 -2.84 -21.94 6.10
C LYS A 60 -4.35 -22.20 6.08
N ASN A 61 -5.02 -22.05 7.23
CA ASN A 61 -6.46 -22.28 7.35
C ASN A 61 -7.28 -21.05 6.94
N ASP A 62 -6.65 -19.88 6.79
CA ASP A 62 -7.32 -18.64 6.40
C ASP A 62 -7.31 -18.47 4.88
N THR A 63 -8.31 -17.76 4.36
CA THR A 63 -8.37 -17.40 2.94
C THR A 63 -7.20 -16.50 2.55
N ASP A 64 -6.77 -16.55 1.29
CA ASP A 64 -5.69 -15.69 0.77
C ASP A 64 -5.99 -14.21 1.03
N LYS A 65 -7.24 -13.76 0.80
CA LYS A 65 -7.67 -12.39 1.10
C LYS A 65 -7.46 -11.99 2.57
N THR A 66 -7.70 -12.92 3.49
CA THR A 66 -7.48 -12.70 4.93
C THR A 66 -5.99 -12.58 5.24
N ASN A 67 -5.17 -13.48 4.69
CA ASN A 67 -3.72 -13.46 4.86
C ASN A 67 -3.07 -12.21 4.25
N GLU A 68 -3.49 -11.79 3.05
CA GLU A 68 -3.06 -10.56 2.40
C GLU A 68 -3.40 -9.32 3.25
N LYS A 69 -4.63 -9.26 3.78
CA LYS A 69 -5.05 -8.19 4.68
C LYS A 69 -4.17 -8.14 5.94
N ARG A 70 -3.90 -9.28 6.57
CA ARG A 70 -3.03 -9.33 7.76
C ARG A 70 -1.61 -8.86 7.46
N LEU A 71 -1.06 -9.22 6.31
CA LEU A 71 0.28 -8.75 5.90
C LEU A 71 0.30 -7.25 5.69
N SER A 72 -0.68 -6.70 4.97
CA SER A 72 -0.82 -5.24 4.80
C SER A 72 -0.92 -4.51 6.15
N CYS A 73 -1.73 -5.02 7.08
CA CYS A 73 -1.85 -4.48 8.43
C CYS A 73 -0.52 -4.51 9.20
N PHE A 74 0.21 -5.63 9.13
CA PHE A 74 1.52 -5.78 9.77
C PHE A 74 2.53 -4.78 9.21
N LEU A 75 2.58 -4.62 7.88
CA LEU A 75 3.51 -3.70 7.22
C LEU A 75 3.19 -2.22 7.53
N THR A 76 1.90 -1.87 7.65
CA THR A 76 1.45 -0.53 8.07
C THR A 76 1.97 -0.15 9.46
N ASP A 77 2.03 -1.14 10.37
CA ASP A 77 2.47 -0.94 11.75
C ASP A 77 3.99 -1.23 11.94
N ASN A 78 4.71 -1.63 10.89
CA ASN A 78 6.13 -1.98 10.99
C ASN A 78 7.04 -0.73 10.99
N ASN A 79 7.86 -0.58 12.04
CA ASN A 79 8.71 0.60 12.22
C ASN A 79 9.74 0.82 11.10
N ARG A 80 10.28 -0.24 10.48
CA ARG A 80 11.27 -0.06 9.39
C ARG A 80 10.59 0.42 8.11
N ILE A 81 9.40 -0.09 7.81
CA ILE A 81 8.58 0.40 6.68
C ILE A 81 8.17 1.85 6.94
N LYS A 82 7.62 2.17 8.12
CA LYS A 82 7.27 3.55 8.50
C LYS A 82 8.45 4.50 8.37
N ASN A 83 9.59 4.17 8.97
CA ASN A 83 10.78 5.01 8.90
C ASN A 83 11.23 5.22 7.46
N PHE A 84 11.29 4.17 6.64
CA PHE A 84 11.62 4.29 5.23
C PHE A 84 10.66 5.25 4.51
N THR A 85 9.35 5.05 4.68
CA THR A 85 8.30 5.86 4.06
C THR A 85 8.37 7.33 4.47
N PHE A 86 8.58 7.62 5.75
CA PHE A 86 8.67 9.01 6.23
C PHE A 86 9.95 9.70 5.76
N ASN A 87 11.09 9.00 5.80
CA ASN A 87 12.34 9.53 5.23
C ASN A 87 12.19 9.80 3.73
N LEU A 88 11.55 8.88 3.00
CA LEU A 88 11.28 9.02 1.58
C LEU A 88 10.40 10.25 1.31
N PHE A 89 9.34 10.43 2.10
CA PHE A 89 8.46 11.59 1.98
C PHE A 89 9.19 12.91 2.26
N TYR A 90 9.98 12.96 3.34
CA TYR A 90 10.82 14.12 3.66
C TYR A 90 11.76 14.46 2.50
N TYR A 91 12.41 13.44 1.93
CA TYR A 91 13.32 13.59 0.81
C TYR A 91 12.62 14.17 -0.43
N ILE A 92 11.44 13.65 -0.78
CA ILE A 92 10.64 14.16 -1.90
C ILE A 92 10.25 15.62 -1.68
N LEU A 93 9.79 15.99 -0.49
CA LEU A 93 9.43 17.38 -0.18
C LEU A 93 10.64 18.32 -0.29
N GLN A 94 11.82 17.89 0.18
CA GLN A 94 13.05 18.65 0.03
C GLN A 94 13.46 18.78 -1.45
N TYR A 95 13.26 17.73 -2.25
CA TYR A 95 13.47 17.79 -3.70
C TYR A 95 12.59 18.87 -4.34
N TRP A 96 11.29 18.90 -4.03
CA TRP A 96 10.38 19.90 -4.56
C TRP A 96 10.79 21.32 -4.16
N LYS A 97 11.11 21.52 -2.88
CA LYS A 97 11.60 22.80 -2.37
C LYS A 97 12.86 23.28 -3.09
N LYS A 98 13.84 22.38 -3.33
CA LYS A 98 15.09 22.71 -4.00
C LYS A 98 14.88 23.07 -5.47
N ASN A 99 14.04 22.31 -6.19
CA ASN A 99 13.98 22.38 -7.65
C ASN A 99 12.89 23.30 -8.21
N THR A 100 11.88 23.67 -7.42
CA THR A 100 10.74 24.48 -7.92
C THR A 100 10.61 25.88 -7.31
N HIS A 101 11.64 26.30 -6.55
CA HIS A 101 11.74 27.63 -5.91
C HIS A 101 10.41 28.06 -5.29
N LEU A 102 9.95 29.31 -5.51
CA LEU A 102 8.79 29.91 -4.85
C LEU A 102 7.45 29.17 -5.08
N LYS A 103 7.36 28.25 -6.05
CA LYS A 103 6.12 27.54 -6.39
C LYS A 103 5.94 26.23 -5.62
N TRP A 104 6.96 25.72 -4.93
CA TRP A 104 6.87 24.41 -4.28
C TRP A 104 5.72 24.35 -3.26
N PHE A 105 5.48 25.43 -2.51
CA PHE A 105 4.43 25.49 -1.51
C PHE A 105 3.03 25.29 -2.11
N SER A 106 2.72 26.00 -3.20
CA SER A 106 1.39 25.92 -3.82
C SER A 106 1.17 24.55 -4.47
N ILE A 107 2.22 23.98 -5.08
CA ILE A 107 2.19 22.61 -5.62
C ILE A 107 1.90 21.63 -4.48
N ILE A 108 2.74 21.58 -3.45
CA ILE A 108 2.59 20.65 -2.32
C ILE A 108 1.21 20.81 -1.65
N ARG A 109 0.75 22.05 -1.42
CA ARG A 109 -0.56 22.27 -0.80
C ARG A 109 -1.68 21.72 -1.69
N HIS A 110 -1.68 22.04 -2.97
CA HIS A 110 -2.70 21.56 -3.91
C HIS A 110 -2.69 20.02 -4.05
N SER A 111 -1.51 19.43 -4.12
CA SER A 111 -1.32 17.99 -4.31
C SER A 111 -1.68 17.18 -3.07
N LEU A 112 -1.44 17.71 -1.87
CA LEU A 112 -1.50 16.92 -0.64
C LEU A 112 -2.69 17.24 0.25
N ILE A 113 -3.48 18.26 -0.08
CA ILE A 113 -4.68 18.59 0.70
C ILE A 113 -5.71 17.47 0.62
N GLU A 114 -6.19 17.07 1.79
CA GLU A 114 -7.28 16.12 1.95
C GLU A 114 -8.58 16.69 1.38
N LYS A 115 -9.41 15.82 0.80
CA LYS A 115 -10.75 16.17 0.33
C LYS A 115 -11.75 15.18 0.91
N ILE A 116 -12.67 15.68 1.73
CA ILE A 116 -13.75 14.92 2.37
C ILE A 116 -15.09 15.54 1.95
N ASP A 117 -16.05 14.71 1.57
CA ASP A 117 -17.46 15.07 1.38
C ASP A 117 -18.31 14.28 2.38
N GLY A 118 -18.76 14.97 3.44
CA GLY A 118 -19.44 14.35 4.57
C GLY A 118 -18.55 13.31 5.27
N LYS A 119 -18.91 12.02 5.12
CA LYS A 119 -18.16 10.88 5.68
C LYS A 119 -17.37 10.11 4.62
N ILE A 120 -17.27 10.65 3.39
CA ILE A 120 -16.58 10.00 2.28
C ILE A 120 -15.28 10.76 2.00
N ILE A 121 -14.17 10.05 2.09
CA ILE A 121 -12.83 10.55 1.77
C ILE A 121 -12.64 10.40 0.27
N LEU A 122 -12.67 11.53 -0.43
CA LEU A 122 -12.47 11.60 -1.89
C LEU A 122 -10.99 11.58 -2.25
N LYS A 123 -10.14 12.15 -1.40
CA LYS A 123 -8.69 12.21 -1.56
C LYS A 123 -8.02 12.13 -0.19
N ILE A 124 -7.23 11.09 0.04
CA ILE A 124 -6.50 10.88 1.31
C ILE A 124 -5.31 11.83 1.34
N GLY A 125 -5.28 12.77 2.27
CA GLY A 125 -4.19 13.74 2.36
C GLY A 125 -4.01 14.26 3.76
N PHE A 126 -3.56 15.49 3.85
CA PHE A 126 -3.41 16.22 5.10
C PHE A 126 -4.39 17.40 5.13
N THR A 127 -4.86 17.74 6.33
CA THR A 127 -5.58 19.00 6.53
C THR A 127 -4.64 20.20 6.31
N ASP A 128 -5.21 21.37 6.11
CA ASP A 128 -4.43 22.60 5.93
C ASP A 128 -3.49 22.90 7.12
N CYS A 129 -3.93 22.61 8.35
CA CYS A 129 -3.12 22.78 9.55
C CYS A 129 -1.94 21.79 9.57
N GLU A 130 -2.20 20.52 9.24
CA GLU A 130 -1.16 19.50 9.16
C GLU A 130 -0.11 19.84 8.08
N LEU A 131 -0.56 20.31 6.92
CA LEU A 131 0.34 20.74 5.83
C LEU A 131 1.21 21.93 6.22
N ASN A 132 0.63 22.95 6.87
CA ASN A 132 1.40 24.10 7.34
C ASN A 132 2.52 23.66 8.29
N LYS A 133 2.22 22.72 9.20
CA LYS A 133 3.20 22.17 10.14
C LYS A 133 4.27 21.33 9.46
N ILE A 134 3.89 20.48 8.50
CA ILE A 134 4.83 19.74 7.64
C ILE A 134 5.79 20.70 6.94
N ILE A 135 5.25 21.75 6.32
CA ILE A 135 6.03 22.75 5.57
C ILE A 135 6.97 23.52 6.50
N GLN A 136 6.52 23.86 7.71
CA GLN A 136 7.38 24.46 8.73
C GLN A 136 8.57 23.55 9.05
N PHE A 137 8.37 22.25 9.25
CA PHE A 137 9.48 21.32 9.50
C PHE A 137 10.46 21.23 8.32
N ILE A 138 9.97 21.22 7.07
CA ILE A 138 10.81 21.27 5.87
C ILE A 138 11.61 22.59 5.79
N ASN A 139 10.99 23.70 6.21
CA ASN A 139 11.64 25.01 6.24
C ASN A 139 12.74 25.13 7.29
N ASN A 140 12.46 24.64 8.49
CA ASN A 140 13.39 24.68 9.61
C ASN A 140 14.41 23.53 9.61
N LYS A 141 14.33 22.61 8.62
CA LYS A 141 15.16 21.40 8.53
C LYS A 141 15.03 20.50 9.78
N GLU A 142 13.86 20.49 10.42
CA GLU A 142 13.56 19.74 11.64
C GLU A 142 13.20 18.27 11.34
N HIS A 143 14.16 17.51 10.83
CA HIS A 143 13.90 16.15 10.35
C HIS A 143 13.35 15.22 11.43
N LYS A 144 13.88 15.27 12.66
CA LYS A 144 13.43 14.39 13.75
C LYS A 144 11.97 14.68 14.16
N GLN A 145 11.63 15.96 14.30
CA GLN A 145 10.28 16.42 14.64
C GLN A 145 9.28 16.07 13.54
N PHE A 146 9.70 16.18 12.27
CA PHE A 146 8.93 15.72 11.12
C PHE A 146 8.59 14.22 11.22
N LEU A 147 9.58 13.36 11.49
CA LEU A 147 9.35 11.91 11.60
C LEU A 147 8.40 11.57 12.77
N LEU A 148 8.59 12.19 13.93
CA LEU A 148 7.72 12.00 15.10
C LEU A 148 6.28 12.47 14.81
N TYR A 149 6.12 13.59 14.12
CA TYR A 149 4.81 14.12 13.78
C TYR A 149 3.99 13.22 12.85
N LEU A 150 4.67 12.40 12.04
CA LEU A 150 4.05 11.50 11.06
C LEU A 150 3.84 10.07 11.59
N GLU A 151 4.26 9.76 12.82
CA GLU A 151 4.30 8.39 13.37
C GLU A 151 2.97 7.62 13.22
N ASP A 152 1.86 8.35 13.36
CA ASP A 152 0.49 7.88 13.27
C ASP A 152 -0.20 8.20 11.93
N LYS A 153 0.52 8.72 10.92
CA LYS A 153 -0.02 9.19 9.63
C LYS A 153 0.48 8.40 8.43
N PHE A 154 0.88 7.14 8.64
CA PHE A 154 1.49 6.29 7.59
C PHE A 154 0.72 6.32 6.27
N LEU A 155 -0.59 6.10 6.30
CA LEU A 155 -1.41 6.01 5.09
C LEU A 155 -1.67 7.35 4.40
N LYS A 156 -1.70 8.45 5.17
CA LYS A 156 -1.72 9.80 4.61
C LYS A 156 -0.41 10.03 3.84
N VAL A 157 0.73 9.68 4.44
CA VAL A 157 2.05 9.82 3.82
C VAL A 157 2.16 8.99 2.55
N THR A 158 1.80 7.70 2.55
CA THR A 158 1.88 6.87 1.34
C THR A 158 1.00 7.40 0.22
N SER A 159 -0.23 7.84 0.54
CA SER A 159 -1.14 8.46 -0.43
C SER A 159 -0.53 9.74 -1.02
N CYS A 160 0.08 10.58 -0.18
CA CYS A 160 0.77 11.79 -0.64
C CYS A 160 1.99 11.51 -1.50
N ILE A 161 2.79 10.47 -1.19
CA ILE A 161 3.89 10.02 -2.05
C ILE A 161 3.34 9.61 -3.42
N ASN A 162 2.23 8.87 -3.46
CA ASN A 162 1.59 8.48 -4.72
C ASN A 162 1.18 9.70 -5.55
N TYR A 163 0.55 10.69 -4.93
CA TYR A 163 0.15 11.93 -5.62
C TYR A 163 1.36 12.69 -6.18
N LEU A 164 2.46 12.79 -5.41
CA LEU A 164 3.69 13.43 -5.89
C LEU A 164 4.44 12.59 -6.95
N CYS A 165 4.01 11.37 -7.20
CA CYS A 165 4.50 10.52 -8.29
C CYS A 165 3.51 10.43 -9.46
N GLU A 166 2.40 11.17 -9.43
CA GLU A 166 1.45 11.18 -10.53
C GLU A 166 2.04 11.87 -11.77
N PRO A 167 1.69 11.39 -12.98
CA PRO A 167 2.22 11.94 -14.22
C PRO A 167 1.91 13.42 -14.42
N GLU A 168 0.86 13.96 -13.78
CA GLU A 168 0.57 15.39 -13.83
C GLU A 168 1.75 16.29 -13.39
N TYR A 169 2.68 15.73 -12.60
CA TYR A 169 3.90 16.39 -12.17
C TYR A 169 5.13 16.11 -13.06
N THR A 170 5.05 15.17 -14.01
CA THR A 170 6.14 14.81 -14.94
C THR A 170 6.72 16.03 -15.62
N ILE A 171 5.88 16.89 -16.21
CA ILE A 171 6.40 18.05 -16.93
C ILE A 171 7.15 19.03 -16.02
N TYR A 172 6.73 19.16 -14.76
CA TYR A 172 7.48 19.96 -13.78
C TYR A 172 8.86 19.34 -13.54
N HIS A 173 8.92 18.03 -13.30
CA HIS A 173 10.20 17.34 -13.11
C HIS A 173 11.15 17.51 -14.30
N VAL A 174 10.64 17.32 -15.52
CA VAL A 174 11.45 17.42 -16.74
C VAL A 174 11.84 18.87 -17.02
N ASN A 175 10.96 19.84 -16.79
CA ASN A 175 11.26 21.24 -17.04
C ASN A 175 12.42 21.78 -16.18
N PHE A 176 12.67 21.20 -15.00
CA PHE A 176 13.80 21.56 -14.14
C PHE A 176 15.02 20.64 -14.27
N ASN A 177 14.95 19.61 -15.13
CA ASN A 177 16.01 18.63 -15.28
C ASN A 177 16.48 18.50 -16.74
N LYS A 178 17.63 19.12 -17.06
CA LYS A 178 18.22 19.11 -18.41
C LYS A 178 18.53 17.70 -18.93
N GLU A 179 18.96 16.78 -18.07
CA GLU A 179 19.23 15.37 -18.45
C GLU A 179 17.95 14.71 -18.98
N LEU A 180 16.83 14.94 -18.30
CA LEU A 180 15.53 14.38 -18.69
C LEU A 180 14.97 15.05 -19.95
N GLN A 181 15.21 16.34 -20.15
CA GLN A 181 14.87 17.03 -21.41
C GLN A 181 15.63 16.42 -22.59
N VAL A 182 16.95 16.26 -22.45
CA VAL A 182 17.80 15.64 -23.49
C VAL A 182 17.34 14.21 -23.77
N LYS A 183 17.04 13.44 -22.73
CA LYS A 183 16.55 12.08 -22.86
C LYS A 183 15.21 12.02 -23.59
N PHE A 184 14.24 12.84 -23.19
CA PHE A 184 12.94 12.95 -23.86
C PHE A 184 13.10 13.28 -25.34
N LEU A 185 13.86 14.33 -25.67
CA LEU A 185 14.05 14.78 -27.06
C LEU A 185 14.77 13.72 -27.92
N LYS A 186 15.75 13.01 -27.33
CA LYS A 186 16.42 11.89 -28.00
C LYS A 186 15.42 10.79 -28.34
N GLN A 187 14.59 10.39 -27.39
CA GLN A 187 13.58 9.36 -27.64
C GLN A 187 12.52 9.85 -28.64
N LEU A 188 12.08 11.10 -28.53
CA LEU A 188 11.14 11.70 -29.49
C LEU A 188 11.67 11.62 -30.92
N LYS A 189 12.93 12.00 -31.13
CA LYS A 189 13.61 11.91 -32.42
C LYS A 189 13.67 10.46 -32.94
N ASN A 190 13.97 9.51 -32.07
CA ASN A 190 14.10 8.10 -32.44
C ASN A 190 12.77 7.48 -32.91
N TYR A 191 11.65 7.79 -32.25
CA TYR A 191 10.36 7.18 -32.56
C TYR A 191 9.55 7.94 -33.62
N MET A 192 9.65 9.27 -33.64
CA MET A 192 8.82 10.10 -34.53
C MET A 192 9.56 10.54 -35.79
N PHE A 193 10.85 10.20 -35.92
CA PHE A 193 11.72 10.60 -37.04
C PHE A 193 11.68 12.12 -37.31
N THR A 194 11.50 12.93 -36.27
CA THR A 194 11.44 14.38 -36.38
C THR A 194 12.83 15.00 -36.29
N THR A 195 13.04 16.10 -36.99
CA THR A 195 14.24 16.94 -36.83
C THR A 195 13.88 18.25 -36.11
N ASP A 196 14.82 18.75 -35.31
CA ASP A 196 14.86 20.10 -34.74
C ASP A 196 13.78 20.51 -33.71
N ILE A 197 13.06 19.57 -33.11
CA ILE A 197 12.18 19.88 -31.96
C ILE A 197 13.03 20.19 -30.72
N THR A 198 12.79 21.35 -30.10
CA THR A 198 13.43 21.75 -28.84
C THR A 198 12.49 21.56 -27.65
N TRP A 199 13.03 21.54 -26.43
CA TRP A 199 12.19 21.54 -25.22
C TRP A 199 11.30 22.80 -25.12
N LYS A 200 11.76 23.93 -25.68
CA LYS A 200 10.97 25.17 -25.72
C LYS A 200 9.70 24.98 -26.54
N ASP A 201 9.76 24.25 -27.65
CA ASP A 201 8.60 23.97 -28.51
C ASP A 201 7.58 23.10 -27.78
N ILE A 202 8.05 22.06 -27.09
CA ILE A 202 7.23 21.19 -26.21
C ILE A 202 6.50 22.03 -25.15
N MET A 203 7.20 22.94 -24.48
CA MET A 203 6.59 23.80 -23.47
C MET A 203 5.64 24.84 -24.05
N ASN A 204 5.87 25.32 -25.28
CA ASN A 204 4.95 26.21 -25.97
C ASN A 204 3.64 25.48 -26.29
N THR A 205 3.71 24.25 -26.82
CA THR A 205 2.53 23.42 -27.05
C THR A 205 1.77 23.15 -25.75
N TYR A 206 2.47 22.77 -24.67
CA TYR A 206 1.84 22.52 -23.38
C TYR A 206 1.05 23.72 -22.84
N LYS A 207 1.58 24.95 -23.00
CA LYS A 207 0.90 26.17 -22.56
C LYS A 207 -0.40 26.47 -23.32
N LEU A 208 -0.51 25.99 -24.56
CA LEU A 208 -1.72 26.17 -25.39
C LEU A 208 -2.86 25.22 -25.00
N LEU A 209 -2.56 24.16 -24.24
CA LEU A 209 -3.57 23.19 -23.78
C LEU A 209 -4.54 23.85 -22.79
N LYS A 210 -5.83 23.80 -23.12
CA LYS A 210 -6.88 24.55 -22.41
C LYS A 210 -7.51 23.76 -21.27
N ASN A 211 -7.63 22.44 -21.42
CA ASN A 211 -8.28 21.59 -20.42
C ASN A 211 -7.29 20.65 -19.72
N ASN A 212 -7.68 20.15 -18.54
CA ASN A 212 -6.85 19.28 -17.72
C ASN A 212 -6.65 17.88 -18.33
N GLU A 213 -7.60 17.40 -19.15
CA GLU A 213 -7.51 16.08 -19.77
C GLU A 213 -6.40 16.04 -20.83
N GLU A 214 -6.33 17.04 -21.70
CA GLU A 214 -5.25 17.24 -22.66
C GLU A 214 -3.89 17.36 -21.97
N ARG A 215 -3.81 18.14 -20.89
CA ARG A 215 -2.55 18.29 -20.12
C ARG A 215 -2.12 16.97 -19.51
N ASN A 216 -3.05 16.18 -18.98
CA ASN A 216 -2.75 14.86 -18.46
C ASN A 216 -2.26 13.92 -19.55
N LEU A 217 -2.91 13.89 -20.71
CA LEU A 217 -2.43 13.11 -21.86
C LEU A 217 -1.01 13.53 -22.29
N TYR A 218 -0.74 14.84 -22.33
CA TYR A 218 0.57 15.37 -22.66
C TYR A 218 1.64 14.99 -21.62
N ASN A 219 1.26 15.02 -20.34
CA ASN A 219 2.11 14.60 -19.23
C ASN A 219 2.46 13.11 -19.29
N PHE A 220 1.49 12.26 -19.62
CA PHE A 220 1.72 10.83 -19.87
C PHE A 220 2.59 10.62 -21.10
N PHE A 221 2.37 11.35 -22.19
CA PHE A 221 3.21 11.30 -23.38
C PHE A 221 4.68 11.59 -23.05
N ILE A 222 4.97 12.65 -22.29
CA ILE A 222 6.34 12.94 -21.84
C ILE A 222 6.87 11.79 -20.97
N PHE A 223 6.07 11.31 -20.02
CA PHE A 223 6.47 10.24 -19.11
C PHE A 223 6.86 8.96 -19.88
N ASP A 224 6.01 8.51 -20.82
CA ASP A 224 6.21 7.30 -21.59
C ASP A 224 7.45 7.39 -22.47
N PHE A 225 7.67 8.53 -23.14
CA PHE A 225 8.88 8.71 -23.95
C PHE A 225 10.16 8.67 -23.15
N ILE A 226 10.15 9.12 -21.90
CA ILE A 226 11.33 9.09 -21.04
C ILE A 226 11.56 7.68 -20.47
N TYR A 227 10.50 6.90 -20.20
CA TYR A 227 10.64 5.71 -19.36
C TYR A 227 10.00 4.43 -19.85
N ALA A 228 8.97 4.49 -20.71
CA ALA A 228 8.37 3.30 -21.29
C ALA A 228 9.24 2.71 -22.42
N SER A 229 10.04 3.55 -23.07
CA SER A 229 10.88 3.20 -24.23
C SER A 229 12.20 2.50 -23.89
N ASP A 230 12.73 2.72 -22.69
CA ASP A 230 14.12 2.35 -22.36
C ASP A 230 14.36 0.87 -22.08
N ASP A 231 13.32 0.10 -21.76
CA ASP A 231 13.45 -1.31 -21.41
C ASP A 231 12.35 -2.13 -22.07
N ILE A 232 12.67 -2.66 -23.26
CA ILE A 232 11.77 -3.51 -24.05
C ILE A 232 11.43 -4.83 -23.35
N ASN A 233 12.21 -5.23 -22.33
CA ASN A 233 11.97 -6.45 -21.56
C ASN A 233 11.08 -6.16 -20.34
N SER A 234 10.96 -4.90 -19.93
CA SER A 234 10.01 -4.49 -18.90
C SER A 234 8.60 -4.45 -19.47
N VAL A 235 7.97 -5.63 -19.53
CA VAL A 235 6.53 -5.80 -19.77
C VAL A 235 5.73 -4.82 -18.89
N TYR A 236 6.24 -4.53 -17.70
CA TYR A 236 5.73 -3.54 -16.77
C TYR A 236 5.71 -2.10 -17.30
N ARG A 237 6.76 -1.63 -17.97
CA ARG A 237 6.83 -0.32 -18.62
C ARG A 237 5.91 -0.27 -19.83
N GLN A 238 5.83 -1.37 -20.56
CA GLN A 238 4.86 -1.53 -21.66
C GLN A 238 3.40 -1.61 -21.17
N ASN A 239 3.16 -2.08 -19.94
CA ASN A 239 1.82 -2.20 -19.35
C ASN A 239 1.19 -0.84 -19.05
N LEU A 240 1.99 0.20 -18.77
CA LEU A 240 1.47 1.57 -18.59
C LEU A 240 0.73 2.05 -19.85
N SER A 241 1.22 1.63 -21.03
CA SER A 241 0.66 1.95 -22.34
C SER A 241 -0.49 1.02 -22.76
N ASN A 242 -0.52 -0.20 -22.21
CA ASN A 242 -1.39 -1.31 -22.66
C ASN A 242 -2.60 -1.58 -21.75
N MET A 243 -3.13 -0.55 -21.06
CA MET A 243 -4.21 -0.73 -20.07
C MET A 243 -5.47 -1.40 -20.64
N SER A 244 -5.78 -1.22 -21.92
CA SER A 244 -6.97 -1.78 -22.58
C SER A 244 -6.99 -3.31 -22.65
N PHE A 245 -5.82 -3.98 -22.67
CA PHE A 245 -5.75 -5.44 -22.66
C PHE A 245 -6.12 -6.04 -21.31
N PHE A 246 -5.98 -5.28 -20.22
CA PHE A 246 -6.20 -5.76 -18.86
C PHE A 246 -7.54 -5.30 -18.30
N ARG A 247 -7.93 -4.06 -18.63
CA ARG A 247 -9.07 -3.37 -18.03
C ARG A 247 -9.79 -2.54 -19.06
N GLU A 248 -11.10 -2.47 -18.91
CA GLU A 248 -11.95 -1.54 -19.63
C GLU A 248 -12.24 -0.33 -18.74
N ARG A 249 -12.00 0.87 -19.26
CA ARG A 249 -12.41 2.10 -18.60
C ARG A 249 -13.93 2.19 -18.66
N LEU A 250 -14.59 2.27 -17.51
CA LEU A 250 -16.03 2.45 -17.46
C LEU A 250 -16.38 3.89 -17.84
N SER A 251 -17.37 4.07 -18.71
CA SER A 251 -17.90 5.39 -19.07
C SER A 251 -18.29 6.15 -17.79
N LYS A 252 -17.95 7.45 -17.72
CA LYS A 252 -18.08 8.34 -16.54
C LYS A 252 -19.24 7.89 -15.63
N LEU A 253 -18.91 7.16 -14.56
CA LEU A 253 -19.90 6.83 -13.54
C LEU A 253 -20.27 8.15 -12.86
N ASN A 254 -21.56 8.46 -12.84
CA ASN A 254 -22.07 9.44 -11.90
C ASN A 254 -21.63 8.99 -10.52
N HIS A 255 -20.92 9.85 -9.78
CA HIS A 255 -20.40 9.57 -8.45
C HIS A 255 -21.57 9.17 -7.54
N SER A 256 -21.86 7.87 -7.49
CA SER A 256 -22.92 7.36 -6.65
C SER A 256 -22.38 7.36 -5.22
N LYS A 257 -23.11 7.99 -4.30
CA LYS A 257 -22.73 8.08 -2.87
C LYS A 257 -22.57 6.71 -2.19
N ASN A 258 -22.88 5.62 -2.89
CA ASN A 258 -22.86 4.26 -2.36
C ASN A 258 -21.50 3.56 -2.55
N ASN A 259 -20.57 4.17 -3.29
CA ASN A 259 -19.38 3.48 -3.79
C ASN A 259 -18.13 3.83 -2.97
N PHE A 260 -18.12 3.38 -1.72
CA PHE A 260 -16.99 3.58 -0.81
C PHE A 260 -16.63 2.31 -0.03
N PHE A 261 -15.35 2.16 0.29
CA PHE A 261 -14.88 1.14 1.22
C PHE A 261 -14.90 1.69 2.64
N LYS A 262 -15.64 1.03 3.54
CA LYS A 262 -15.55 1.34 4.97
C LYS A 262 -14.12 1.14 5.46
N LEU A 263 -13.62 2.10 6.22
CA LEU A 263 -12.33 1.97 6.86
C LEU A 263 -12.36 0.80 7.85
N ASN A 264 -11.22 0.12 7.96
CA ASN A 264 -11.01 -0.93 8.94
C ASN A 264 -9.94 -0.50 9.96
N THR A 265 -9.77 -1.31 11.00
CA THR A 265 -8.83 -1.02 12.09
C THR A 265 -7.37 -0.84 11.66
N CYS A 266 -6.97 -1.36 10.49
CA CYS A 266 -5.63 -1.17 9.94
C CYS A 266 -5.50 0.13 9.14
N LYS A 267 -6.62 0.66 8.67
CA LYS A 267 -6.70 1.92 7.91
C LYS A 267 -7.21 3.09 8.77
N LYS A 268 -7.27 2.92 10.09
CA LYS A 268 -7.74 3.95 11.01
C LYS A 268 -6.87 5.21 11.01
N SER A 269 -5.58 5.12 10.69
CA SER A 269 -4.66 6.28 10.66
C SER A 269 -4.99 7.31 9.57
N ILE A 270 -6.03 7.07 8.76
CA ILE A 270 -6.50 8.03 7.78
C ILE A 270 -7.34 9.12 8.46
N VAL A 271 -8.08 8.80 9.53
CA VAL A 271 -8.94 9.74 10.27
C VAL A 271 -8.78 9.53 11.77
N ASP A 272 -8.66 10.62 12.53
CA ASP A 272 -8.25 10.58 13.93
C ASP A 272 -9.27 9.85 14.83
N ASP A 273 -10.57 10.08 14.62
CA ASP A 273 -11.65 9.50 15.41
C ASP A 273 -12.81 8.97 14.55
N ASN A 274 -13.57 8.02 15.11
CA ASN A 274 -14.77 7.43 14.50
C ASN A 274 -14.55 6.86 13.08
N PHE A 275 -13.38 6.29 12.80
CA PHE A 275 -13.04 5.76 11.47
C PHE A 275 -14.08 4.81 10.87
N ASN A 276 -14.83 4.08 11.70
CA ASN A 276 -15.91 3.18 11.26
C ASN A 276 -17.06 3.90 10.54
N GLU A 277 -17.21 5.21 10.76
CA GLU A 277 -18.21 6.04 10.11
C GLU A 277 -17.77 6.53 8.73
N TYR A 278 -16.47 6.47 8.45
CA TYR A 278 -15.88 6.97 7.21
C TYR A 278 -15.73 5.87 6.15
N GLY A 279 -15.84 6.31 4.89
CA GLY A 279 -15.56 5.53 3.71
C GLY A 279 -14.48 6.15 2.84
N ILE A 280 -13.68 5.35 2.14
CA ILE A 280 -12.81 5.85 1.06
C ILE A 280 -13.52 5.63 -0.27
N TYR A 281 -13.61 6.69 -1.08
CA TYR A 281 -14.17 6.60 -2.42
C TYR A 281 -13.44 5.55 -3.28
N ASN A 282 -14.17 4.59 -3.84
CA ASN A 282 -13.57 3.51 -4.59
C ASN A 282 -13.25 3.91 -6.05
N SER A 283 -11.98 4.25 -6.32
CA SER A 283 -11.50 4.52 -7.69
C SER A 283 -11.53 3.31 -8.62
N THR A 284 -11.58 2.07 -8.11
CA THR A 284 -11.58 0.87 -8.97
C THR A 284 -12.82 0.81 -9.84
N GLU A 285 -13.91 1.49 -9.50
CA GLU A 285 -15.08 1.55 -10.37
C GLU A 285 -14.85 2.31 -11.68
N LYS A 286 -13.75 3.06 -11.79
CA LYS A 286 -13.37 3.65 -13.09
C LYS A 286 -12.91 2.59 -14.07
N TYR A 287 -12.56 1.39 -13.61
CA TYR A 287 -11.98 0.33 -14.42
C TYR A 287 -12.56 -1.04 -14.06
N LYS A 288 -13.01 -1.80 -15.05
CA LYS A 288 -13.42 -3.18 -14.86
C LYS A 288 -12.43 -4.12 -15.53
N ILE A 289 -12.11 -5.22 -14.88
CA ILE A 289 -11.32 -6.28 -15.53
C ILE A 289 -12.17 -6.90 -16.64
N ASN A 290 -11.66 -6.88 -17.86
CA ASN A 290 -12.29 -7.58 -18.96
C ASN A 290 -12.15 -9.09 -18.74
N LYS A 291 -13.27 -9.79 -18.51
CA LYS A 291 -13.28 -11.25 -18.26
C LYS A 291 -12.81 -12.07 -19.47
N ASN A 292 -12.85 -11.49 -20.66
CA ASN A 292 -12.38 -12.13 -21.88
C ASN A 292 -10.89 -11.86 -22.14
N SER A 293 -10.25 -10.98 -21.36
CA SER A 293 -8.83 -10.67 -21.52
C SER A 293 -7.95 -11.91 -21.27
N PRO A 294 -6.81 -12.03 -21.97
CA PRO A 294 -5.80 -13.04 -21.67
C PRO A 294 -5.36 -13.00 -20.20
N TYR A 295 -5.25 -11.81 -19.62
CA TYR A 295 -4.87 -11.64 -18.22
C TYR A 295 -5.85 -12.29 -17.25
N TYR A 296 -7.15 -12.06 -17.42
CA TYR A 296 -8.17 -12.65 -16.57
C TYR A 296 -8.15 -14.18 -16.65
N LYS A 297 -8.02 -14.73 -17.87
CA LYS A 297 -7.92 -16.18 -18.11
C LYS A 297 -6.70 -16.78 -17.41
N ILE A 298 -5.51 -16.23 -17.62
CA ILE A 298 -4.26 -16.69 -16.98
C ILE A 298 -4.37 -16.64 -15.46
N MET A 299 -4.86 -15.54 -14.89
CA MET A 299 -5.02 -15.41 -13.44
C MET A 299 -6.01 -16.44 -12.88
N THR A 300 -7.09 -16.72 -13.62
CA THR A 300 -8.11 -17.71 -13.24
C THR A 300 -7.56 -19.14 -13.31
N GLU A 301 -6.80 -19.48 -14.35
CA GLU A 301 -6.14 -20.78 -14.51
C GLU A 301 -5.18 -21.08 -13.34
N HIS A 302 -4.54 -20.05 -12.79
CA HIS A 302 -3.66 -20.18 -11.61
C HIS A 302 -4.39 -19.95 -10.26
N ASN A 303 -5.72 -19.98 -10.25
CA ASN A 303 -6.57 -19.77 -9.06
C ASN A 303 -6.22 -18.48 -8.29
N LYS A 304 -5.92 -17.38 -9.00
CA LYS A 304 -5.59 -16.10 -8.38
C LYS A 304 -6.79 -15.20 -8.26
N ASN A 305 -6.88 -14.57 -7.08
CA ASN A 305 -7.80 -13.47 -6.86
C ASN A 305 -7.35 -12.24 -7.66
N ILE A 306 -8.32 -11.56 -8.26
CA ILE A 306 -8.12 -10.36 -9.06
C ILE A 306 -9.09 -9.30 -8.54
N LEU A 307 -8.58 -8.10 -8.27
CA LEU A 307 -9.38 -6.97 -7.80
C LEU A 307 -9.49 -5.92 -8.89
N SER A 308 -8.35 -5.47 -9.39
CA SER A 308 -8.30 -4.42 -10.39
C SER A 308 -7.51 -4.84 -11.61
N GLY A 309 -6.55 -5.77 -11.50
CA GLY A 309 -5.54 -6.11 -12.50
C GLY A 309 -4.18 -5.45 -12.19
N PRO A 310 -3.28 -5.30 -13.16
CA PRO A 310 -1.99 -4.63 -12.98
C PRO A 310 -2.10 -3.17 -12.46
N SER A 311 -1.47 -2.86 -11.33
CA SER A 311 -1.38 -1.52 -10.74
C SER A 311 -0.44 -0.57 -11.51
N GLY A 312 -1.00 0.29 -12.35
CA GLY A 312 -0.23 1.38 -12.99
C GLY A 312 0.38 2.37 -11.99
N SER A 313 -0.27 2.62 -10.85
CA SER A 313 0.27 3.52 -9.82
C SER A 313 1.47 2.93 -9.07
N THR A 314 1.46 1.61 -8.81
CA THR A 314 2.68 0.89 -8.36
C THR A 314 3.81 1.13 -9.36
N ALA A 315 3.47 1.14 -10.66
CA ALA A 315 4.47 1.26 -11.68
C ALA A 315 5.13 2.66 -11.73
N LEU A 316 4.27 3.67 -11.70
CA LEU A 316 4.65 5.06 -11.62
C LEU A 316 5.50 5.35 -10.38
N LEU A 317 5.15 4.78 -9.21
CA LEU A 317 5.95 4.95 -7.99
C LEU A 317 7.39 4.50 -8.16
N TYR A 318 7.62 3.29 -8.65
CA TYR A 318 8.97 2.75 -8.81
C TYR A 318 9.79 3.59 -9.79
N ILE A 319 9.23 3.89 -10.97
CA ILE A 319 9.90 4.69 -11.98
C ILE A 319 10.22 6.08 -11.41
N THR A 320 9.24 6.74 -10.80
CA THR A 320 9.42 8.11 -10.32
C THR A 320 10.35 8.19 -9.14
N LEU A 321 10.25 7.30 -8.15
CA LEU A 321 11.14 7.34 -6.99
C LEU A 321 12.60 7.09 -7.38
N PHE A 322 12.87 6.08 -8.18
CA PHE A 322 14.25 5.70 -8.50
C PHE A 322 14.85 6.50 -9.65
N GLN A 323 14.06 6.88 -10.66
CA GLN A 323 14.59 7.51 -11.87
C GLN A 323 14.39 9.03 -11.89
N PHE A 324 13.28 9.55 -11.35
CA PHE A 324 13.06 11.00 -11.24
C PHE A 324 13.68 11.56 -9.96
N TYR A 325 13.24 11.07 -8.80
CA TYR A 325 13.73 11.55 -7.51
C TYR A 325 15.14 11.03 -7.19
N LYS A 326 15.70 10.11 -7.99
CA LYS A 326 17.05 9.54 -7.80
C LYS A 326 17.25 8.94 -6.39
N VAL A 327 16.19 8.36 -5.83
CA VAL A 327 16.32 7.54 -4.62
C VAL A 327 17.33 6.42 -4.91
N PRO A 328 18.27 6.09 -4.00
CA PRO A 328 19.27 5.07 -4.28
C PRO A 328 18.64 3.73 -4.66
N PHE A 329 19.00 3.21 -5.83
CA PHE A 329 18.50 1.94 -6.39
C PHE A 329 19.18 0.74 -5.72
N THR A 330 18.95 0.58 -4.42
CA THR A 330 19.49 -0.53 -3.63
C THR A 330 18.44 -1.62 -3.46
N TYR A 331 18.88 -2.87 -3.30
CA TYR A 331 18.00 -4.00 -3.03
C TYR A 331 17.09 -3.75 -1.81
N LYS A 332 17.67 -3.22 -0.72
CA LYS A 332 16.93 -2.84 0.48
C LYS A 332 15.80 -1.84 0.19
N ASN A 333 16.09 -0.76 -0.55
CA ASN A 333 15.08 0.26 -0.85
C ASN A 333 13.96 -0.29 -1.74
N LYS A 334 14.29 -1.16 -2.71
CA LYS A 334 13.28 -1.84 -3.54
C LYS A 334 12.33 -2.68 -2.69
N ILE A 335 12.86 -3.47 -1.76
CA ILE A 335 12.04 -4.29 -0.86
C ILE A 335 11.21 -3.44 0.12
N LEU A 336 11.79 -2.37 0.69
CA LEU A 336 11.03 -1.47 1.58
C LEU A 336 9.93 -0.72 0.82
N LEU A 337 10.16 -0.33 -0.44
CA LEU A 337 9.15 0.25 -1.31
C LEU A 337 8.03 -0.76 -1.61
N LEU A 338 8.35 -2.01 -1.93
CA LEU A 338 7.34 -3.07 -2.09
C LEU A 338 6.49 -3.23 -0.83
N GLY A 339 7.11 -3.21 0.36
CA GLY A 339 6.40 -3.28 1.64
C GLY A 339 5.46 -2.09 1.86
N MET A 340 5.91 -0.88 1.52
CA MET A 340 5.08 0.33 1.55
C MET A 340 3.87 0.21 0.61
N ILE A 341 4.07 -0.26 -0.62
CA ILE A 341 3.00 -0.41 -1.62
C ILE A 341 1.99 -1.46 -1.18
N ILE A 342 2.41 -2.61 -0.66
CA ILE A 342 1.49 -3.62 -0.12
C ILE A 342 0.71 -3.06 1.08
N ALA A 343 1.37 -2.35 1.99
CA ALA A 343 0.72 -1.73 3.15
C ALA A 343 -0.35 -0.72 2.74
N ASP A 344 -0.12 0.02 1.66
CA ASP A 344 -1.07 1.02 1.15
C ASP A 344 -2.20 0.36 0.34
N TYR A 345 -1.84 -0.48 -0.64
CA TYR A 345 -2.78 -0.91 -1.67
C TYR A 345 -3.66 -2.10 -1.29
N VAL A 346 -3.16 -2.99 -0.45
CA VAL A 346 -3.84 -4.24 -0.12
C VAL A 346 -4.71 -4.05 1.12
N PRO A 347 -5.92 -4.64 1.18
CA PRO A 347 -6.59 -5.42 0.13
C PRO A 347 -7.62 -4.60 -0.66
N LEU A 348 -7.55 -3.26 -0.63
CA LEU A 348 -8.61 -2.39 -1.14
C LEU A 348 -8.50 -2.17 -2.65
N TRP A 349 -7.29 -1.96 -3.13
CA TRP A 349 -7.02 -1.53 -4.50
C TRP A 349 -6.45 -2.66 -5.34
N HIS A 350 -5.62 -3.49 -4.71
CA HIS A 350 -4.90 -4.57 -5.38
C HIS A 350 -4.73 -5.80 -4.49
N THR A 351 -4.53 -6.95 -5.12
CA THR A 351 -4.03 -8.16 -4.45
C THR A 351 -2.51 -8.14 -4.40
N ILE A 352 -1.91 -8.94 -3.51
CA ILE A 352 -0.45 -9.07 -3.48
C ILE A 352 0.07 -9.70 -4.77
N SER A 353 -0.69 -10.63 -5.38
CA SER A 353 -0.34 -11.20 -6.68
C SER A 353 -0.23 -10.13 -7.77
N GLU A 354 -1.21 -9.23 -7.87
CA GLU A 354 -1.19 -8.13 -8.84
C GLU A 354 0.02 -7.20 -8.66
N ILE A 355 0.37 -6.88 -7.41
CA ILE A 355 1.53 -6.05 -7.09
C ILE A 355 2.83 -6.77 -7.42
N LEU A 356 2.97 -8.04 -7.04
CA LEU A 356 4.21 -8.80 -7.24
C LEU A 356 4.52 -9.06 -8.72
N LEU A 357 3.51 -9.32 -9.54
CA LEU A 357 3.69 -9.47 -10.99
C LEU A 357 4.28 -8.21 -11.62
N LEU A 358 4.03 -7.05 -11.03
CA LEU A 358 4.52 -5.76 -11.52
C LEU A 358 5.82 -5.32 -10.89
N ALA A 359 5.97 -5.48 -9.59
CA ALA A 359 7.15 -5.04 -8.88
C ALA A 359 8.35 -5.97 -9.13
N TYR A 360 8.13 -7.26 -9.40
CA TYR A 360 9.21 -8.24 -9.53
C TYR A 360 10.25 -7.90 -10.62
N PRO A 361 9.86 -7.56 -11.88
CA PRO A 361 10.83 -7.19 -12.91
C PRO A 361 11.75 -6.04 -12.49
N GLU A 362 11.24 -5.04 -11.76
CA GLU A 362 12.05 -3.91 -11.28
C GLU A 362 12.91 -4.29 -10.04
N ILE A 363 12.56 -5.39 -9.36
CA ILE A 363 13.32 -5.93 -8.22
C ILE A 363 14.51 -6.77 -8.68
N GLU A 364 14.52 -7.26 -9.92
CA GLU A 364 15.43 -8.29 -10.46
C GLU A 364 16.86 -8.21 -9.86
N ASP A 365 17.13 -9.19 -9.02
CA ASP A 365 18.42 -9.50 -8.42
C ASP A 365 18.53 -11.01 -8.55
N LYS A 366 19.67 -11.50 -9.06
CA LYS A 366 19.90 -12.93 -9.32
C LYS A 366 19.72 -13.79 -8.06
N ASN A 367 19.80 -13.20 -6.88
CA ASN A 367 19.65 -13.89 -5.60
C ASN A 367 18.20 -13.98 -5.11
N ILE A 368 17.24 -13.40 -5.83
CA ILE A 368 15.83 -13.42 -5.47
C ILE A 368 15.11 -14.46 -6.31
N PRO A 369 14.49 -15.48 -5.69
CA PRO A 369 13.66 -16.43 -6.41
C PRO A 369 12.60 -15.69 -7.23
N LYS A 370 12.40 -16.10 -8.49
CA LYS A 370 11.37 -15.49 -9.33
C LYS A 370 9.98 -15.72 -8.76
N PHE A 371 9.18 -14.65 -8.63
CA PHE A 371 7.76 -14.82 -8.33
C PHE A 371 7.07 -15.46 -9.53
N THR A 372 6.30 -16.51 -9.28
CA THR A 372 5.48 -17.17 -10.30
C THR A 372 4.04 -17.23 -9.83
N LEU A 373 3.10 -17.35 -10.77
CA LEU A 373 1.68 -17.55 -10.43
C LEU A 373 1.44 -18.86 -9.67
N ASN A 374 2.35 -19.83 -9.70
CA ASN A 374 2.21 -21.04 -8.87
C ASN A 374 2.65 -20.82 -7.42
N THR A 375 3.31 -19.71 -7.12
CA THR A 375 3.76 -19.37 -5.77
C THR A 375 2.61 -18.73 -4.96
N ASN A 376 2.53 -19.04 -3.67
CA ASN A 376 1.65 -18.30 -2.76
C ASN A 376 2.21 -16.87 -2.57
N PRO A 377 1.47 -15.81 -2.94
CA PRO A 377 1.97 -14.43 -2.95
C PRO A 377 2.32 -13.92 -1.54
N VAL A 378 1.55 -14.31 -0.52
CA VAL A 378 1.77 -13.89 0.86
C VAL A 378 3.05 -14.52 1.41
N ILE A 379 3.22 -15.83 1.24
CA ILE A 379 4.44 -16.55 1.69
C ILE A 379 5.67 -15.98 0.99
N TYR A 380 5.59 -15.75 -0.32
CA TYR A 380 6.68 -15.15 -1.08
C TYR A 380 7.06 -13.77 -0.54
N ALA A 381 6.08 -12.88 -0.35
CA ALA A 381 6.32 -11.54 0.21
C ALA A 381 6.92 -11.61 1.64
N ILE A 382 6.42 -12.50 2.50
CA ILE A 382 6.98 -12.74 3.84
C ILE A 382 8.46 -13.11 3.77
N ASN A 383 8.82 -14.03 2.88
CA ASN A 383 10.21 -14.48 2.72
C ASN A 383 11.14 -13.35 2.23
N LEU A 384 10.66 -12.51 1.30
CA LEU A 384 11.40 -11.32 0.87
C LEU A 384 11.63 -10.35 2.02
N PHE A 385 10.59 -10.06 2.80
CA PHE A 385 10.64 -9.06 3.85
C PHE A 385 11.43 -9.50 5.08
N LYS A 386 11.49 -10.81 5.36
CA LYS A 386 12.11 -11.37 6.55
C LYS A 386 13.51 -10.79 6.84
N LYS A 387 14.34 -10.61 5.81
CA LYS A 387 15.71 -10.06 5.95
C LYS A 387 15.76 -8.57 6.30
N PHE A 388 14.70 -7.82 6.00
CA PHE A 388 14.71 -6.37 6.03
C PHE A 388 13.85 -5.76 7.13
N ILE A 389 12.84 -6.46 7.60
CA ILE A 389 11.86 -5.90 8.54
C ILE A 389 11.73 -6.64 9.88
N GLN A 390 12.49 -7.74 10.07
CA GLN A 390 12.67 -8.40 11.36
C GLN A 390 13.56 -7.58 12.30
#